data_AF-K2D9C7-F1
#
_entry.id   AF-K2D9C7-F1
#
_cell.length_a   1.000
_cell.length_b   1.000
_cell.length_c   1.000
_cell.angle_alpha   90.00
_cell.angle_beta   90.00
_cell.angle_gamma   90.00
#
_symmetry.space_group_name_H-M   'P 1'
#
loop_
_entity.id
_entity.type
_entity.pdbx_description
1 polymer ?
#
loop_
_entity_poly.entity_id
_entity_poly.type
_entity_poly.pdbx_seq_one_letter_code
_entity_poly.pdbx_strand_id
1 'polypeptide(L)'
;MLFFDLISWILFIFLAFYVLNQLYIISCSSRGKIADIEKKNYAVKFQQNINIIVYSHNNASTIIDLIESLKRQEYNPERYSINVIMDNCDDNSAKLLEILGGTRLWRINTDIKPIGRNKAIAWLLERILSSENTNAFVFLNADCIVKPDFLARVNAAIYDNPVLLGETLPLNSDLDLMSAMAYLRNKIKNKVINHGRYYASLSTLLDEDIYAIRQDILEKLTFSITDYGFEEYEFSIKLANAGIPVSNSYYLYCYKQFSEDINSIALDDYKKRYKSLITFKNNILFLFTNKRNIKAKELILSLIYPSSMVFLILSFFLFNVSLFTNTSFANAISTNAVLLLLFGYFTGKLFAMLVARCSFKEYKNSVFLAFFAPLIFSLSLLQGIKINMSFKFTLPKKFLINKDFHKQIIETTVSDGKKELPCQLEIRQNDTHSQLLFIFNGKKLSSSKHPRIDYAIEEITEKLRTHGFNLKVCMNCGYFKLNESIASKLGGEQGYCLFDNINKGSKAWEYSYIWNSCLNIISVKTRKHIQQKLNEIETKQL
;
A
#
# COMPACT_ATOMS: atom_id res chain seq x y z
N MET A 1 -3.68 -37.62 -13.10
CA MET A 1 -3.64 -37.19 -14.52
C MET A 1 -4.66 -36.08 -14.79
N LEU A 2 -5.96 -36.28 -14.58
CA LEU A 2 -7.00 -35.25 -14.82
C LEU A 2 -6.73 -33.89 -14.15
N PHE A 3 -6.29 -33.88 -12.89
CA PHE A 3 -5.95 -32.63 -12.18
C PHE A 3 -4.76 -31.90 -12.82
N PHE A 4 -3.72 -32.62 -13.24
CA PHE A 4 -2.56 -32.05 -13.94
C PHE A 4 -2.95 -31.51 -15.31
N ASP A 5 -3.79 -32.25 -16.05
CA ASP A 5 -4.33 -31.80 -17.34
C ASP A 5 -5.11 -30.48 -17.19
N LEU A 6 -6.02 -30.41 -16.21
CA LEU A 6 -6.83 -29.22 -15.97
C LEU A 6 -5.96 -27.99 -15.62
N ILE A 7 -4.96 -28.16 -14.76
CA ILE A 7 -4.01 -27.08 -14.43
C ILE A 7 -3.24 -26.62 -15.67
N SER A 8 -2.73 -27.55 -16.47
CA SER A 8 -1.96 -27.21 -17.67
C SER A 8 -2.80 -26.45 -18.70
N TRP A 9 -4.06 -26.83 -18.89
CA TRP A 9 -4.98 -26.08 -19.76
C TRP A 9 -5.23 -24.66 -19.25
N ILE A 10 -5.53 -24.49 -17.96
CA ILE A 10 -5.76 -23.17 -17.35
C ILE A 10 -4.51 -22.30 -17.48
N LEU A 11 -3.33 -22.85 -17.18
CA LEU A 11 -2.07 -22.14 -17.28
C LEU A 11 -1.76 -21.76 -18.73
N PHE A 12 -1.91 -22.67 -19.69
CA PHE A 12 -1.66 -22.38 -21.09
C PHE A 12 -2.57 -21.27 -21.61
N ILE A 13 -3.87 -21.33 -21.33
CA ILE A 13 -4.84 -20.29 -21.73
C ILE A 13 -4.47 -18.94 -21.09
N PHE A 14 -4.14 -18.94 -19.80
CA PHE A 14 -3.73 -17.74 -19.09
C PHE A 14 -2.46 -17.11 -19.68
N LEU A 15 -1.42 -17.90 -19.95
CA LEU A 15 -0.18 -17.41 -20.55
C LEU A 15 -0.36 -16.96 -22.00
N ALA A 16 -1.16 -17.69 -22.79
CA ALA A 16 -1.50 -17.30 -24.15
C ALA A 16 -2.24 -15.95 -24.18
N PHE A 17 -3.25 -15.79 -23.31
CA PHE A 17 -3.96 -14.53 -23.16
C PHE A 17 -3.03 -13.39 -22.72
N TYR A 18 -2.13 -13.65 -21.77
CA TYR A 18 -1.12 -12.67 -21.35
C TYR A 18 -0.24 -12.21 -22.51
N VAL A 19 0.31 -13.14 -23.31
CA VAL A 19 1.17 -12.82 -24.46
C VAL A 19 0.38 -12.04 -25.52
N LEU A 20 -0.84 -12.46 -25.85
CA LEU A 20 -1.70 -11.76 -26.80
C LEU A 20 -2.04 -10.34 -26.33
N ASN A 21 -2.39 -10.16 -25.05
CA ASN A 21 -2.68 -8.85 -24.49
C ASN A 21 -1.45 -7.93 -24.48
N GLN A 22 -0.25 -8.47 -24.16
CA GLN A 22 1.00 -7.72 -24.26
C GLN A 22 1.24 -7.25 -25.69
N LEU A 23 1.14 -8.13 -26.68
CA LEU A 23 1.33 -7.79 -28.09
C LEU A 23 0.31 -6.75 -28.57
N TYR A 24 -0.94 -6.86 -28.14
CA TYR A 24 -1.99 -5.88 -28.42
C TYR A 24 -1.64 -4.50 -27.86
N ILE A 25 -1.28 -4.42 -26.56
CA ILE A 25 -0.88 -3.17 -25.89
C ILE A 25 0.33 -2.53 -26.59
N ILE A 26 1.36 -3.31 -26.91
CA ILE A 26 2.57 -2.81 -27.58
C ILE A 26 2.22 -2.30 -29.00
N SER A 27 1.35 -3.00 -29.71
CA SER A 27 0.89 -2.58 -31.05
C SER A 27 0.09 -1.28 -31.00
N CYS A 28 -0.83 -1.13 -30.05
CA CYS A 28 -1.55 0.11 -29.79
C CYS A 28 -0.60 1.24 -29.41
N SER A 29 0.44 0.94 -28.63
CA SER A 29 1.48 1.91 -28.27
C SER A 29 2.26 2.41 -29.48
N SER A 30 2.63 1.51 -30.41
CA SER A 30 3.31 1.89 -31.65
C SER A 30 2.45 2.84 -32.49
N ARG A 31 1.15 2.53 -32.65
CA ARG A 31 0.19 3.38 -33.39
C ARG A 31 -0.07 4.72 -32.71
N GLY A 32 -0.19 4.71 -31.38
CA GLY A 32 -0.43 5.92 -30.59
C GLY A 32 0.67 6.96 -30.74
N LYS A 33 1.92 6.54 -30.92
CA LYS A 33 3.05 7.45 -31.16
C LYS A 33 2.91 8.24 -32.46
N ILE A 34 2.31 7.63 -33.48
CA ILE A 34 2.04 8.31 -34.75
C ILE A 34 1.01 9.42 -34.51
N ALA A 35 -0.07 9.09 -33.77
CA ALA A 35 -1.11 10.06 -33.40
C ALA A 35 -0.59 11.19 -32.48
N ASP A 36 0.33 10.90 -31.55
CA ASP A 36 0.93 11.92 -30.69
C ASP A 36 1.82 12.90 -31.45
N ILE A 37 2.50 12.45 -32.52
CA ILE A 37 3.30 13.33 -33.38
C ILE A 37 2.39 14.32 -34.11
N GLU A 38 1.21 13.89 -34.54
CA GLU A 38 0.22 14.72 -35.21
C GLU A 38 -0.44 15.74 -34.25
N LYS A 39 -0.57 15.40 -32.96
CA LYS A 39 -1.21 16.23 -31.92
C LYS A 39 -0.28 17.23 -31.21
N LYS A 40 0.96 17.43 -31.69
CA LYS A 40 2.00 18.21 -31.01
C LYS A 40 1.65 19.67 -30.64
N ASN A 41 0.55 20.22 -31.17
CA ASN A 41 0.09 21.55 -30.81
C ASN A 41 -0.81 21.52 -29.58
N TYR A 42 -0.18 21.50 -28.41
CA TYR A 42 -0.84 21.79 -27.14
C TYR A 42 -1.18 23.28 -27.06
N ALA A 43 -2.27 23.70 -27.70
CA ALA A 43 -2.77 25.06 -27.56
C ALA A 43 -3.28 25.25 -26.13
N VAL A 44 -2.67 26.18 -25.39
CA VAL A 44 -3.13 26.58 -24.06
C VAL A 44 -4.49 27.23 -24.20
N LYS A 45 -5.56 26.52 -23.82
CA LYS A 45 -6.94 27.03 -23.90
C LYS A 45 -7.23 28.03 -22.76
N PHE A 46 -6.88 27.66 -21.52
CA PHE A 46 -7.08 28.47 -20.32
C PHE A 46 -6.05 28.11 -19.24
N GLN A 47 -5.66 29.04 -18.37
CA GLN A 47 -4.80 28.75 -17.22
C GLN A 47 -5.63 28.18 -16.06
N GLN A 48 -5.39 26.92 -15.74
CA GLN A 48 -5.98 26.21 -14.61
C GLN A 48 -5.30 26.62 -13.29
N ASN A 49 -6.05 26.62 -12.20
CA ASN A 49 -5.51 26.75 -10.85
C ASN A 49 -5.01 25.38 -10.38
N ILE A 50 -3.71 25.26 -10.12
CA ILE A 50 -3.04 23.97 -9.85
C ILE A 50 -2.59 23.88 -8.40
N ASN A 51 -3.04 22.86 -7.67
CA ASN A 51 -2.52 22.53 -6.35
C ASN A 51 -1.50 21.41 -6.44
N ILE A 52 -0.27 21.70 -6.05
CA ILE A 52 0.82 20.73 -6.04
C ILE A 52 0.90 20.13 -4.65
N ILE A 53 0.78 18.81 -4.56
CA ILE A 53 0.88 18.03 -3.34
C ILE A 53 2.21 17.28 -3.38
N VAL A 54 3.09 17.64 -2.45
CA VAL A 54 4.40 17.00 -2.27
C VAL A 54 4.36 16.16 -1.01
N TYR A 55 4.62 14.86 -1.12
CA TYR A 55 4.83 14.00 0.04
C TYR A 55 6.31 13.95 0.43
N SER A 56 6.60 14.11 1.71
CA SER A 56 7.95 14.06 2.28
C SER A 56 7.99 13.26 3.58
N HIS A 57 9.00 12.42 3.72
CA HIS A 57 9.40 11.78 4.98
C HIS A 57 10.93 11.74 5.04
N ASN A 58 11.52 12.60 5.88
CA ASN A 58 12.97 12.73 6.04
C ASN A 58 13.76 12.94 4.74
N ASN A 59 13.33 13.92 3.93
CA ASN A 59 13.91 14.24 2.62
C ASN A 59 14.61 15.62 2.62
N ALA A 60 15.19 16.05 3.74
CA ALA A 60 15.77 17.40 3.86
C ALA A 60 16.77 17.75 2.74
N SER A 61 17.51 16.78 2.25
CA SER A 61 18.51 16.97 1.19
C SER A 61 17.93 17.18 -0.20
N THR A 62 16.74 16.64 -0.52
CA THR A 62 16.18 16.68 -1.88
C THR A 62 14.98 17.61 -2.01
N ILE A 63 14.27 17.86 -0.91
CA ILE A 63 13.04 18.65 -0.95
C ILE A 63 13.31 20.12 -1.32
N ILE A 64 14.47 20.64 -0.94
CA ILE A 64 14.90 22.00 -1.31
C ILE A 64 14.94 22.14 -2.84
N ASP A 65 15.61 21.20 -3.52
CA ASP A 65 15.77 21.22 -4.97
C ASP A 65 14.40 21.17 -5.68
N LEU A 66 13.48 20.35 -5.17
CA LEU A 66 12.12 20.29 -5.69
C LEU A 66 11.42 21.66 -5.54
N ILE A 67 11.41 22.24 -4.34
CA ILE A 67 10.71 23.49 -4.07
C ILE A 67 11.31 24.65 -4.87
N GLU A 68 12.63 24.73 -5.00
CA GLU A 68 13.27 25.71 -5.86
C GLU A 68 12.85 25.53 -7.33
N SER A 69 12.82 24.29 -7.82
CA SER A 69 12.37 24.01 -9.20
C SER A 69 10.90 24.36 -9.43
N LEU A 70 10.04 24.21 -8.42
CA LEU A 70 8.63 24.61 -8.44
C LEU A 70 8.42 26.12 -8.33
N LYS A 71 9.35 26.86 -7.73
CA LYS A 71 9.30 28.33 -7.70
C LYS A 71 9.77 28.97 -9.01
N ARG A 72 10.58 28.26 -9.79
CA ARG A 72 11.11 28.71 -11.10
C ARG A 72 10.21 28.32 -12.28
N GLN A 73 8.92 28.06 -12.04
CA GLN A 73 7.99 27.65 -13.09
C GLN A 73 7.61 28.84 -13.98
N GLU A 74 7.56 28.60 -15.29
CA GLU A 74 7.02 29.51 -16.31
C GLU A 74 5.48 29.46 -16.29
N TYR A 75 4.90 29.74 -15.12
CA TYR A 75 3.47 29.69 -14.86
C TYR A 75 3.11 30.81 -13.88
N ASN A 76 1.91 31.39 -14.00
CA ASN A 76 1.52 32.51 -13.15
C ASN A 76 1.54 32.08 -11.67
N PRO A 77 2.33 32.73 -10.79
CA PRO A 77 2.44 32.40 -9.36
C PRO A 77 1.11 32.42 -8.60
N GLU A 78 0.14 33.21 -9.04
CA GLU A 78 -1.20 33.28 -8.43
C GLU A 78 -2.09 32.08 -8.82
N ARG A 79 -1.70 31.34 -9.86
CA ARG A 79 -2.45 30.21 -10.42
C ARG A 79 -1.97 28.85 -9.91
N TYR A 80 -1.04 28.81 -8.97
CA TYR A 80 -0.68 27.56 -8.33
C TYR A 80 -0.31 27.71 -6.86
N SER A 81 -0.48 26.63 -6.10
CA SER A 81 -0.03 26.57 -4.71
C SER A 81 0.76 25.29 -4.45
N ILE A 82 1.78 25.39 -3.61
CA ILE A 82 2.61 24.25 -3.22
C ILE A 82 2.23 23.83 -1.79
N ASN A 83 1.76 22.59 -1.64
CA ASN A 83 1.36 21.99 -0.38
C ASN A 83 2.30 20.81 -0.08
N VAL A 84 3.12 20.94 0.96
CA VAL A 84 4.06 19.91 1.38
C VAL A 84 3.51 19.19 2.59
N ILE A 85 3.32 17.87 2.46
CA ILE A 85 2.97 17.00 3.57
C ILE A 85 4.26 16.49 4.21
N MET A 86 4.41 16.80 5.48
CA MET A 86 5.49 16.36 6.34
C MET A 86 4.99 15.22 7.22
N ASP A 87 5.23 13.99 6.77
CA ASP A 87 4.76 12.78 7.43
C ASP A 87 5.83 12.27 8.40
N ASN A 88 5.66 12.57 9.68
CA ASN A 88 6.55 12.14 10.76
C ASN A 88 8.04 12.45 10.49
N CYS A 89 8.34 13.66 10.01
CA CYS A 89 9.72 14.09 9.78
C CYS A 89 10.37 14.55 11.10
N ASP A 90 11.55 14.02 11.40
CA ASP A 90 12.40 14.40 12.53
C ASP A 90 13.71 15.12 12.10
N ASP A 91 13.94 15.20 10.79
CA ASP A 91 15.07 15.92 10.20
C ASP A 91 14.83 17.44 10.08
N ASN A 92 15.79 18.15 9.48
CA ASN A 92 15.71 19.60 9.28
C ASN A 92 14.76 20.03 8.15
N SER A 93 14.01 19.12 7.51
CA SER A 93 13.12 19.47 6.38
C SER A 93 12.19 20.62 6.71
N ALA A 94 11.61 20.62 7.92
CA ALA A 94 10.60 21.61 8.31
C ALA A 94 11.20 23.01 8.39
N LYS A 95 12.36 23.11 9.05
CA LYS A 95 13.09 24.37 9.24
C LYS A 95 13.57 24.92 7.90
N LEU A 96 14.08 24.05 7.02
CA LEU A 96 14.57 24.45 5.70
C LEU A 96 13.44 25.03 4.84
N LEU A 97 12.25 24.42 4.88
CA LEU A 97 11.09 24.91 4.12
C LEU A 97 10.50 26.20 4.71
N GLU A 98 10.50 26.37 6.02
CA GLU A 98 10.11 27.63 6.67
C GLU A 98 11.02 28.79 6.25
N ILE A 99 12.32 28.55 6.17
CA ILE A 99 13.30 29.54 5.69
C ILE A 99 13.08 29.86 4.21
N LEU A 100 12.83 28.85 3.38
CA LEU A 100 12.56 29.04 1.95
C LEU A 100 11.27 29.83 1.70
N GLY A 101 10.23 29.63 2.52
CA GLY A 101 8.91 30.27 2.36
C GLY A 101 8.18 29.88 1.06
N GLY A 102 7.00 30.45 0.84
CA GLY A 102 6.24 30.25 -0.42
C GLY A 102 5.60 28.86 -0.59
N THR A 103 5.58 28.04 0.46
CA THR A 103 4.94 26.72 0.48
C THR A 103 4.07 26.57 1.71
N ARG A 104 2.92 25.90 1.60
CA ARG A 104 2.07 25.53 2.74
C ARG A 104 2.55 24.20 3.31
N LEU A 105 2.88 24.18 4.61
CA LEU A 105 3.38 23.00 5.30
C LEU A 105 2.27 22.32 6.09
N TRP A 106 2.13 21.02 5.89
CA TRP A 106 1.11 20.18 6.52
C TRP A 106 1.80 19.10 7.34
N ARG A 107 1.79 19.24 8.67
CA ARG A 107 2.49 18.32 9.57
C ARG A 107 1.59 17.20 10.05
N ILE A 108 2.06 15.97 9.89
CA ILE A 108 1.45 14.76 10.44
C ILE A 108 2.47 14.19 11.41
N ASN A 109 2.32 14.50 12.70
CA ASN A 109 3.19 13.97 13.74
C ASN A 109 2.47 12.80 14.41
N THR A 110 3.06 11.62 14.34
CA THR A 110 2.53 10.40 14.96
C THR A 110 3.61 9.76 15.81
N ASP A 111 3.29 9.29 17.01
CA ASP A 111 4.29 8.87 18.01
C ASP A 111 5.10 7.60 17.65
N ILE A 112 4.85 6.96 16.49
CA ILE A 112 5.36 5.61 16.19
C ILE A 112 6.07 5.56 14.82
N LYS A 113 5.40 5.90 13.72
CA LYS A 113 5.90 5.76 12.33
C LYS A 113 5.12 6.64 11.36
N PRO A 114 5.71 7.06 10.22
CA PRO A 114 4.96 7.74 9.16
C PRO A 114 3.72 6.93 8.76
N ILE A 115 2.61 7.61 8.49
CA ILE A 115 1.36 6.97 8.08
C ILE A 115 1.42 6.47 6.62
N GLY A 116 2.36 7.01 5.84
CA GLY A 116 2.62 6.63 4.45
C GLY A 116 1.99 7.58 3.44
N ARG A 117 2.65 7.71 2.27
CA ARG A 117 2.33 8.63 1.16
C ARG A 117 0.84 8.80 0.91
N ASN A 118 0.16 7.69 0.64
CA ASN A 118 -1.23 7.74 0.19
C ASN A 118 -2.21 8.11 1.29
N LYS A 119 -2.00 7.65 2.53
CA LYS A 119 -2.81 8.05 3.68
C LYS A 119 -2.63 9.52 3.99
N ALA A 120 -1.40 10.00 3.91
CA ALA A 120 -1.05 11.41 4.07
C ALA A 120 -1.71 12.28 2.99
N ILE A 121 -1.70 11.83 1.73
CA ILE A 121 -2.40 12.49 0.62
C ILE A 121 -3.91 12.52 0.87
N ALA A 122 -4.53 11.39 1.23
CA ALA A 122 -5.97 11.34 1.51
C ALA A 122 -6.37 12.29 2.65
N TRP A 123 -5.59 12.30 3.74
CA TRP A 123 -5.76 13.20 4.88
C TRP A 123 -5.69 14.68 4.46
N LEU A 124 -4.78 15.03 3.55
CA LEU A 124 -4.68 16.40 3.06
C LEU A 124 -5.86 16.74 2.14
N LEU A 125 -6.21 15.84 1.22
CA LEU A 125 -7.31 16.06 0.28
C LEU A 125 -8.62 16.34 1.01
N GLU A 126 -8.94 15.65 2.11
CA GLU A 126 -10.13 15.94 2.93
C GLU A 126 -10.22 17.41 3.42
N ARG A 127 -9.08 18.10 3.53
CA ARG A 127 -9.00 19.48 4.03
C ARG A 127 -8.99 20.52 2.93
N ILE A 128 -8.38 20.21 1.77
CA ILE A 128 -8.15 21.18 0.70
C ILE A 128 -9.04 20.96 -0.53
N LEU A 129 -9.69 19.81 -0.65
CA LEU A 129 -10.53 19.49 -1.81
C LEU A 129 -11.74 20.43 -1.90
N SER A 130 -12.31 20.84 -0.77
CA SER A 130 -13.41 21.81 -0.71
C SER A 130 -12.98 23.27 -0.82
N SER A 131 -11.67 23.56 -0.93
CA SER A 131 -11.21 24.94 -1.09
C SER A 131 -11.59 25.49 -2.46
N GLU A 132 -12.23 26.67 -2.46
CA GLU A 132 -12.73 27.29 -3.68
C GLU A 132 -11.57 27.77 -4.57
N ASN A 133 -11.74 27.58 -5.89
CA ASN A 133 -10.84 28.01 -6.95
C ASN A 133 -9.62 27.11 -7.23
N THR A 134 -9.74 25.78 -7.08
CA THR A 134 -8.77 24.83 -7.67
C THR A 134 -9.35 24.21 -8.95
N ASN A 135 -8.52 23.74 -9.87
CA ASN A 135 -8.97 22.97 -11.03
C ASN A 135 -8.30 21.59 -11.14
N ALA A 136 -7.03 21.49 -10.74
CA ALA A 136 -6.27 20.25 -10.82
C ALA A 136 -5.30 20.10 -9.64
N PHE A 137 -5.04 18.85 -9.28
CA PHE A 137 -4.05 18.47 -8.28
C PHE A 137 -2.91 17.73 -8.96
N VAL A 138 -1.67 18.11 -8.65
CA VAL A 138 -0.44 17.45 -9.13
C VAL A 138 0.24 16.81 -7.94
N PHE A 139 0.58 15.54 -8.04
CA PHE A 139 1.20 14.77 -6.97
C PHE A 139 2.65 14.49 -7.32
N LEU A 140 3.56 14.81 -6.40
CA LEU A 140 5.01 14.65 -6.55
C LEU A 140 5.63 14.07 -5.28
N ASN A 141 6.75 13.37 -5.44
CA ASN A 141 7.61 12.98 -4.32
C ASN A 141 8.65 14.06 -4.05
N ALA A 142 9.10 14.19 -2.79
CA ALA A 142 10.09 15.16 -2.35
C ALA A 142 11.51 14.98 -2.95
N ASP A 143 11.76 13.92 -3.71
CA ASP A 143 13.03 13.61 -4.37
C ASP A 143 13.00 13.86 -5.89
N CYS A 144 11.96 14.54 -6.36
CA CYS A 144 11.78 14.93 -7.76
C CYS A 144 12.33 16.33 -8.03
N ILE A 145 12.72 16.60 -9.28
CA ILE A 145 13.08 17.92 -9.80
C ILE A 145 12.31 18.13 -11.10
N VAL A 146 11.72 19.31 -11.29
CA VAL A 146 10.96 19.60 -12.51
C VAL A 146 11.59 20.72 -13.33
N LYS A 147 11.31 20.74 -14.64
CA LYS A 147 11.75 21.83 -15.52
C LYS A 147 10.85 23.07 -15.37
N PRO A 148 11.32 24.27 -15.74
CA PRO A 148 10.53 25.51 -15.69
C PRO A 148 9.17 25.41 -16.42
N ASP A 149 9.08 24.64 -17.49
CA ASP A 149 7.87 24.50 -18.30
C ASP A 149 6.90 23.41 -17.79
N PHE A 150 7.17 22.77 -16.65
CA PHE A 150 6.41 21.62 -16.15
C PHE A 150 4.92 21.95 -15.90
N LEU A 151 4.61 23.02 -15.18
CA LEU A 151 3.22 23.40 -14.89
C LEU A 151 2.46 23.83 -16.15
N ALA A 152 3.12 24.48 -17.10
CA ALA A 152 2.52 24.83 -18.39
C ALA A 152 2.11 23.57 -19.16
N ARG A 153 2.93 22.51 -19.12
CA ARG A 153 2.61 21.21 -19.73
C ARG A 153 1.50 20.46 -19.00
N VAL A 154 1.47 20.50 -17.67
CA VAL A 154 0.35 19.96 -16.89
C VAL A 154 -0.94 20.67 -17.31
N ASN A 155 -0.94 22.00 -17.32
CA ASN A 155 -2.09 22.83 -17.67
C ASN A 155 -2.64 22.49 -19.06
N ALA A 156 -1.75 22.38 -20.05
CA ALA A 156 -2.12 22.01 -21.40
C ALA A 156 -2.75 20.61 -21.51
N ALA A 157 -2.22 19.63 -20.77
CA ALA A 157 -2.65 18.24 -20.90
C ALA A 157 -3.90 17.91 -20.07
N ILE A 158 -4.05 18.52 -18.88
CA ILE A 158 -5.11 18.16 -17.92
C ILE A 158 -6.50 18.63 -18.35
N TYR A 159 -6.54 19.59 -19.27
CA TYR A 159 -7.79 20.10 -19.83
C TYR A 159 -8.56 19.00 -20.59
N ASP A 160 -7.88 18.33 -21.52
CA ASP A 160 -8.49 17.27 -22.33
C ASP A 160 -8.45 15.90 -21.63
N ASN A 161 -7.59 15.73 -20.62
CA ASN A 161 -7.38 14.46 -19.93
C ASN A 161 -7.68 14.58 -18.42
N PRO A 162 -8.70 13.88 -17.89
CA PRO A 162 -9.09 14.01 -16.49
C PRO A 162 -8.02 13.50 -15.51
N VAL A 163 -7.20 12.53 -15.94
CA VAL A 163 -6.10 11.96 -15.17
C VAL A 163 -4.88 11.79 -16.07
N LEU A 164 -3.73 12.27 -15.60
CA LEU A 164 -2.44 12.24 -16.28
C LEU A 164 -1.43 11.43 -15.47
N LEU A 165 -0.70 10.56 -16.16
CA LEU A 165 0.53 9.93 -15.69
C LEU A 165 1.74 10.61 -16.31
N GLY A 166 2.77 10.82 -15.49
CA GLY A 166 4.08 11.31 -15.92
C GLY A 166 5.16 10.23 -15.86
N GLU A 167 6.34 10.57 -16.38
CA GLU A 167 7.52 9.69 -16.40
C GLU A 167 8.63 10.24 -15.50
N THR A 168 9.22 9.39 -14.67
CA THR A 168 10.45 9.71 -13.94
C THR A 168 11.69 9.46 -14.82
N LEU A 169 12.49 10.50 -15.01
CA LEU A 169 13.75 10.47 -15.76
C LEU A 169 14.95 10.53 -14.81
N PRO A 170 16.10 9.94 -15.18
CA PRO A 170 17.29 10.03 -14.37
C PRO A 170 17.87 11.45 -14.45
N LEU A 171 18.26 11.99 -13.30
CA LEU A 171 18.93 13.29 -13.21
C LEU A 171 20.29 13.26 -13.92
N ASN A 172 21.05 12.16 -13.78
CA ASN A 172 22.35 11.96 -14.41
C ASN A 172 22.26 11.00 -15.60
N SER A 173 23.02 11.27 -16.67
CA SER A 173 23.13 10.37 -17.83
C SER A 173 23.93 9.11 -17.55
N ASP A 174 24.89 9.20 -16.63
CA ASP A 174 25.77 8.10 -16.25
C ASP A 174 25.21 7.34 -15.06
N LEU A 175 24.40 6.33 -15.38
CA LEU A 175 23.85 5.39 -14.42
C LEU A 175 24.76 4.16 -14.27
N ASP A 176 24.89 3.68 -13.04
CA ASP A 176 25.42 2.35 -12.77
C ASP A 176 24.49 1.27 -13.33
N LEU A 177 24.95 0.01 -13.32
CA LEU A 177 24.22 -1.08 -13.97
C LEU A 177 22.82 -1.28 -13.35
N MET A 178 22.71 -1.26 -12.02
CA MET A 178 21.46 -1.51 -11.31
C MET A 178 20.45 -0.39 -11.56
N SER A 179 20.87 0.88 -11.43
CA SER A 179 20.05 2.05 -11.72
C SER A 179 19.64 2.12 -13.18
N ALA A 180 20.54 1.75 -14.11
CA ALA A 180 20.22 1.70 -15.53
C ALA A 180 19.18 0.61 -15.86
N MET A 181 19.22 -0.53 -15.16
CA MET A 181 18.20 -1.58 -15.28
C MET A 181 16.85 -1.16 -14.70
N ALA A 182 16.84 -0.46 -13.56
CA ALA A 182 15.62 0.13 -12.99
C ALA A 182 15.00 1.17 -13.93
N TYR A 183 15.84 2.07 -14.47
CA TYR A 183 15.42 3.06 -15.47
C TYR A 183 14.85 2.40 -16.73
N LEU A 184 15.48 1.35 -17.25
CA LEU A 184 14.98 0.63 -18.42
C LEU A 184 13.56 0.06 -18.17
N ARG A 185 13.31 -0.53 -17.00
CA ARG A 185 11.98 -1.01 -16.61
C ARG A 185 10.97 0.14 -16.57
N ASN A 186 11.35 1.27 -15.96
CA ASN A 186 10.50 2.47 -15.90
C ASN A 186 10.16 3.02 -17.30
N LYS A 187 11.17 3.12 -18.17
CA LYS A 187 11.02 3.58 -19.55
C LYS A 187 10.07 2.69 -20.35
N ILE A 188 10.19 1.36 -20.26
CA ILE A 188 9.28 0.44 -20.94
C ILE A 188 7.86 0.56 -20.37
N LYS A 189 7.72 0.64 -19.04
CA LYS A 189 6.42 0.82 -18.38
C LYS A 189 5.70 2.06 -18.90
N ASN A 190 6.34 3.22 -18.84
CA ASN A 190 5.74 4.48 -19.24
C ASN A 190 5.58 4.60 -20.76
N LYS A 191 6.66 4.37 -21.53
CA LYS A 191 6.63 4.62 -22.98
C LYS A 191 5.95 3.55 -23.81
N VAL A 192 5.70 2.37 -23.25
CA VAL A 192 5.09 1.25 -23.98
C VAL A 192 3.80 0.81 -23.31
N ILE A 193 3.85 0.41 -22.04
CA ILE A 193 2.70 -0.22 -21.36
C ILE A 193 1.62 0.80 -21.04
N ASN A 194 1.92 1.85 -20.27
CA ASN A 194 0.95 2.88 -19.87
C ASN A 194 0.40 3.60 -21.11
N HIS A 195 1.29 3.99 -22.03
CA HIS A 195 0.92 4.57 -23.31
C HIS A 195 0.04 3.65 -24.18
N GLY A 196 0.43 2.37 -24.31
CA GLY A 196 -0.30 1.40 -25.10
C GLY A 196 -1.69 1.11 -24.55
N ARG A 197 -1.83 1.07 -23.21
CA ARG A 197 -3.12 0.91 -22.54
C ARG A 197 -4.05 2.08 -22.81
N TYR A 198 -3.55 3.32 -22.74
CA TYR A 198 -4.31 4.51 -23.09
C TYR A 198 -4.86 4.44 -24.52
N TYR A 199 -4.00 4.15 -25.50
CA TYR A 199 -4.39 4.03 -26.91
C TYR A 199 -5.23 2.79 -27.23
N ALA A 200 -5.13 1.73 -26.41
CA ALA A 200 -6.01 0.57 -26.45
C ALA A 200 -7.37 0.82 -25.79
N SER A 201 -7.63 2.02 -25.27
CA SER A 201 -8.81 2.34 -24.45
C SER A 201 -8.96 1.46 -23.20
N LEU A 202 -7.84 0.94 -22.67
CA LEU A 202 -7.75 0.18 -21.44
C LEU A 202 -7.42 1.10 -20.26
N SER A 203 -7.81 0.69 -19.04
CA SER A 203 -7.50 1.45 -17.83
C SER A 203 -6.04 1.25 -17.40
N THR A 204 -5.42 2.20 -16.70
CA THR A 204 -4.01 2.12 -16.29
C THR A 204 -3.88 2.33 -14.79
N LEU A 205 -2.88 1.68 -14.17
CA LEU A 205 -2.57 1.87 -12.76
C LEU A 205 -1.89 3.22 -12.53
N LEU A 206 -2.29 3.91 -11.47
CA LEU A 206 -1.67 5.13 -10.94
C LEU A 206 -0.49 4.81 -10.04
N ASP A 207 0.54 4.17 -10.59
CA ASP A 207 1.73 3.72 -9.84
C ASP A 207 2.98 4.47 -10.31
N GLU A 208 2.95 5.80 -10.30
CA GLU A 208 4.06 6.65 -10.74
C GLU A 208 4.43 7.69 -9.66
N ASP A 209 5.64 8.22 -9.75
CA ASP A 209 6.09 9.31 -8.86
C ASP A 209 5.35 10.62 -9.16
N ILE A 210 4.87 10.77 -10.40
CA ILE A 210 4.17 11.95 -10.89
C ILE A 210 2.84 11.55 -11.50
N TYR A 211 1.78 12.20 -11.03
CA TYR A 211 0.49 12.16 -11.69
C TYR A 211 -0.29 13.43 -11.40
N ALA A 212 -1.26 13.75 -12.26
CA ALA A 212 -2.16 14.88 -12.06
C ALA A 212 -3.61 14.44 -12.25
N ILE A 213 -4.50 14.95 -11.41
CA ILE A 213 -5.93 14.60 -11.39
C ILE A 213 -6.75 15.88 -11.32
N ARG A 214 -7.75 15.98 -12.17
CA ARG A 214 -8.72 17.08 -12.13
C ARG A 214 -9.54 17.06 -10.83
N GLN A 215 -9.87 18.23 -10.29
CA GLN A 215 -10.60 18.33 -9.02
C GLN A 215 -11.95 17.62 -9.06
N ASP A 216 -12.73 17.79 -10.14
CA ASP A 216 -14.06 17.17 -10.24
C ASP A 216 -14.01 15.64 -10.20
N ILE A 217 -12.86 15.04 -10.56
CA ILE A 217 -12.64 13.60 -10.45
C ILE A 217 -12.40 13.19 -9.00
N LEU A 218 -11.60 13.95 -8.25
CA LEU A 218 -11.35 13.72 -6.83
C LEU A 218 -12.60 13.97 -5.96
N GLU A 219 -13.47 14.90 -6.37
CA GLU A 219 -14.77 15.12 -5.71
C GLU A 219 -15.74 13.97 -5.97
N LYS A 220 -15.77 13.44 -7.20
CA LYS A 220 -16.62 12.30 -7.56
C LYS A 220 -16.12 10.99 -6.96
N LEU A 221 -14.81 10.82 -6.84
CA LEU A 221 -14.17 9.59 -6.40
C LEU A 221 -13.25 9.85 -5.21
N THR A 222 -13.68 9.36 -4.05
CA THR A 222 -12.86 9.44 -2.83
C THR A 222 -11.64 8.53 -2.90
N PHE A 223 -10.49 9.02 -2.45
CA PHE A 223 -9.33 8.18 -2.14
C PHE A 223 -9.72 7.25 -0.99
N SER A 224 -9.86 5.94 -1.26
CA SER A 224 -10.11 4.97 -0.19
C SER A 224 -8.84 4.77 0.60
N ILE A 225 -8.89 4.98 1.91
CA ILE A 225 -7.79 4.62 2.81
C ILE A 225 -7.81 3.10 3.00
N THR A 226 -6.66 2.45 2.83
CA THR A 226 -6.50 1.01 3.03
C THR A 226 -5.54 0.73 4.17
N ASP A 227 -5.69 -0.39 4.86
CA ASP A 227 -4.72 -0.78 5.90
C ASP A 227 -3.35 -1.18 5.31
N TYR A 228 -3.31 -1.49 4.01
CA TYR A 228 -2.13 -2.03 3.33
C TYR A 228 -1.21 -0.97 2.70
N GLY A 229 -1.67 0.27 2.52
CA GLY A 229 -0.88 1.35 1.93
C GLY A 229 -0.78 1.30 0.39
N PHE A 230 -1.77 0.69 -0.29
CA PHE A 230 -1.83 0.53 -1.76
C PHE A 230 -3.04 1.24 -2.37
N GLU A 231 -3.41 2.39 -1.81
CA GLU A 231 -4.60 3.16 -2.16
C GLU A 231 -4.59 3.57 -3.64
N GLU A 232 -3.42 3.80 -4.23
CA GLU A 232 -3.26 4.14 -5.64
C GLU A 232 -3.78 3.03 -6.59
N TYR A 233 -3.65 1.75 -6.21
CA TYR A 233 -4.17 0.61 -6.97
C TYR A 233 -5.68 0.53 -6.84
N GLU A 234 -6.22 0.66 -5.63
CA GLU A 234 -7.68 0.67 -5.41
C GLU A 234 -8.34 1.87 -6.09
N PHE A 235 -7.71 3.05 -6.04
CA PHE A 235 -8.19 4.24 -6.74
C PHE A 235 -8.15 4.05 -8.26
N SER A 236 -7.15 3.35 -8.80
CA SER A 236 -7.12 2.97 -10.22
C SER A 236 -8.29 2.05 -10.62
N ILE A 237 -8.67 1.10 -9.75
CA ILE A 237 -9.88 0.28 -9.96
C ILE A 237 -11.15 1.13 -9.94
N LYS A 238 -11.25 2.10 -9.02
CA LYS A 238 -12.39 3.05 -8.98
C LYS A 238 -12.49 3.88 -10.26
N LEU A 239 -11.38 4.41 -10.76
CA LEU A 239 -11.34 5.14 -12.04
C LEU A 239 -11.82 4.27 -13.20
N ALA A 240 -11.32 3.04 -13.27
CA ALA A 240 -11.75 2.08 -14.28
C ALA A 240 -13.26 1.77 -14.17
N ASN A 241 -13.77 1.62 -12.94
CA ASN A 241 -15.19 1.38 -12.67
C ASN A 241 -16.09 2.54 -13.08
N ALA A 242 -15.60 3.77 -12.93
CA ALA A 242 -16.27 4.99 -13.35
C ALA A 242 -16.10 5.32 -14.85
N GLY A 243 -15.31 4.52 -15.58
CA GLY A 243 -15.03 4.76 -17.00
C GLY A 243 -14.14 5.97 -17.25
N ILE A 244 -13.42 6.45 -16.24
CA ILE A 244 -12.54 7.61 -16.34
C ILE A 244 -11.18 7.15 -16.91
N PRO A 245 -10.75 7.66 -18.06
CA PRO A 245 -9.49 7.26 -18.68
C PRO A 245 -8.30 7.84 -17.92
N VAL A 246 -7.23 7.05 -17.82
CA VAL A 246 -5.92 7.47 -17.33
C VAL A 246 -5.01 7.62 -18.54
N SER A 247 -4.64 8.85 -18.85
CA SER A 247 -3.78 9.18 -19.98
C SER A 247 -2.31 9.21 -19.57
N ASN A 248 -1.44 8.73 -20.46
CA ASN A 248 0.01 8.79 -20.25
C ASN A 248 0.60 9.91 -21.11
N SER A 249 1.14 10.95 -20.49
CA SER A 249 1.69 12.10 -21.21
C SER A 249 3.21 11.98 -21.33
N TYR A 250 3.71 11.90 -22.57
CA TYR A 250 5.16 11.92 -22.84
C TYR A 250 5.85 13.23 -22.43
N TYR A 251 5.08 14.29 -22.24
CA TYR A 251 5.60 15.62 -21.97
C TYR A 251 5.61 15.94 -20.48
N LEU A 252 4.97 15.11 -19.65
CA LEU A 252 4.97 15.24 -18.20
C LEU A 252 6.08 14.36 -17.62
N TYR A 253 7.16 14.99 -17.15
CA TYR A 253 8.25 14.25 -16.51
C TYR A 253 8.90 15.06 -15.38
N CYS A 254 9.52 14.34 -14.47
CA CYS A 254 10.42 14.87 -13.44
C CYS A 254 11.75 14.14 -13.53
N TYR A 255 12.75 14.72 -12.91
CA TYR A 255 14.08 14.16 -12.77
C TYR A 255 14.26 13.68 -11.34
N LYS A 256 14.87 12.52 -11.19
CA LYS A 256 15.18 11.94 -9.88
C LYS A 256 16.57 11.33 -9.91
N GLN A 257 17.26 11.38 -8.77
CA GLN A 257 18.49 10.62 -8.59
C GLN A 257 18.13 9.13 -8.47
N PHE A 258 18.63 8.31 -9.41
CA PHE A 258 18.53 6.86 -9.31
C PHE A 258 19.77 6.37 -8.55
N SER A 259 19.54 5.71 -7.43
CA SER A 259 20.57 5.07 -6.61
C SER A 259 20.04 3.71 -6.16
N GLU A 260 19.91 2.82 -7.13
CA GLU A 260 19.33 1.49 -6.93
C GLU A 260 20.45 0.46 -6.73
N ASP A 261 20.28 -0.39 -5.73
CA ASP A 261 21.08 -1.59 -5.53
C ASP A 261 20.22 -2.85 -5.80
N ILE A 262 20.85 -4.02 -5.82
CA ILE A 262 20.10 -5.25 -6.12
C ILE A 262 19.00 -5.53 -5.09
N ASN A 263 19.19 -5.12 -3.84
CA ASN A 263 18.23 -5.34 -2.76
C ASN A 263 17.02 -4.42 -2.88
N SER A 264 17.21 -3.15 -3.19
CA SER A 264 16.13 -2.18 -3.43
C SER A 264 15.30 -2.58 -4.65
N ILE A 265 15.93 -3.01 -5.74
CA ILE A 265 15.22 -3.54 -6.92
C ILE A 265 14.39 -4.79 -6.56
N ALA A 266 14.96 -5.72 -5.78
CA ALA A 266 14.25 -6.90 -5.32
C ALA A 266 13.07 -6.54 -4.39
N LEU A 267 13.22 -5.48 -3.59
CA LEU A 267 12.21 -5.02 -2.63
C LEU A 267 11.04 -4.36 -3.35
N ASP A 268 11.35 -3.52 -4.32
CA ASP A 268 10.37 -2.91 -5.22
C ASP A 268 9.60 -3.99 -5.99
N ASP A 269 10.28 -5.01 -6.55
CA ASP A 269 9.63 -6.14 -7.23
C ASP A 269 8.67 -6.89 -6.29
N TYR A 270 9.10 -7.17 -5.04
CA TYR A 270 8.25 -7.84 -4.06
C TYR A 270 7.04 -7.00 -3.71
N LYS A 271 7.27 -5.72 -3.37
CA LYS A 271 6.20 -4.78 -3.01
C LYS A 271 5.16 -4.73 -4.12
N LYS A 272 5.56 -4.49 -5.38
CA LYS A 272 4.64 -4.43 -6.54
C LYS A 272 3.81 -5.71 -6.71
N ARG A 273 4.42 -6.89 -6.61
CA ARG A 273 3.69 -8.16 -6.68
C ARG A 273 2.71 -8.33 -5.53
N TYR A 274 3.11 -7.95 -4.32
CA TYR A 274 2.26 -8.01 -3.15
C TYR A 274 1.08 -7.04 -3.25
N LYS A 275 1.31 -5.78 -3.66
CA LYS A 275 0.25 -4.78 -3.93
C LYS A 275 -0.78 -5.36 -4.89
N SER A 276 -0.30 -5.82 -6.05
CA SER A 276 -1.14 -6.33 -7.13
C SER A 276 -1.99 -7.53 -6.68
N LEU A 277 -1.40 -8.47 -5.94
CA LEU A 277 -2.09 -9.66 -5.46
C LEU A 277 -3.16 -9.33 -4.41
N ILE A 278 -2.88 -8.41 -3.48
CA ILE A 278 -3.86 -7.98 -2.48
C ILE A 278 -5.01 -7.23 -3.14
N THR A 279 -4.73 -6.27 -4.02
CA THR A 279 -5.78 -5.54 -4.76
C THR A 279 -6.60 -6.49 -5.62
N PHE A 280 -5.97 -7.45 -6.29
CA PHE A 280 -6.69 -8.47 -7.05
C PHE A 280 -7.63 -9.28 -6.15
N LYS A 281 -7.13 -9.77 -5.01
CA LYS A 281 -7.93 -10.54 -4.05
C LYS A 281 -9.14 -9.75 -3.54
N ASN A 282 -8.96 -8.46 -3.24
CA ASN A 282 -10.04 -7.59 -2.77
C ASN A 282 -11.12 -7.37 -3.83
N ASN A 283 -10.73 -7.39 -5.11
CA ASN A 283 -11.61 -7.05 -6.24
C ASN A 283 -12.01 -8.27 -7.10
N ILE A 284 -11.61 -9.49 -6.75
CA ILE A 284 -11.86 -10.69 -7.58
C ILE A 284 -13.34 -10.96 -7.79
N LEU A 285 -14.17 -10.71 -6.78
CA LEU A 285 -15.63 -10.85 -6.85
C LEU A 285 -16.24 -9.97 -7.94
N PHE A 286 -15.63 -8.82 -8.24
CA PHE A 286 -16.09 -7.91 -9.27
C PHE A 286 -16.03 -8.54 -10.68
N LEU A 287 -15.09 -9.45 -10.94
CA LEU A 287 -14.95 -10.15 -12.22
C LEU A 287 -16.22 -10.92 -12.59
N PHE A 288 -16.92 -11.46 -11.58
CA PHE A 288 -18.13 -12.28 -11.75
C PHE A 288 -19.43 -11.47 -11.75
N THR A 289 -19.36 -10.15 -11.58
CA THR A 289 -20.57 -9.31 -11.63
C THR A 289 -21.09 -9.15 -13.06
N ASN A 290 -22.42 -9.05 -13.23
CA ASN A 290 -23.05 -8.80 -14.54
C ASN A 290 -22.83 -7.37 -15.09
N LYS A 291 -22.12 -6.51 -14.35
CA LYS A 291 -21.78 -5.16 -14.82
C LYS A 291 -20.86 -5.26 -16.05
N ARG A 292 -21.27 -4.64 -17.17
CA ARG A 292 -20.50 -4.55 -18.41
C ARG A 292 -19.36 -3.51 -18.29
N ASN A 293 -18.50 -3.64 -17.29
CA ASN A 293 -17.27 -2.83 -17.21
C ASN A 293 -16.04 -3.68 -17.55
N ILE A 294 -15.86 -3.94 -18.85
CA ILE A 294 -14.79 -4.78 -19.40
C ILE A 294 -13.41 -4.20 -19.05
N LYS A 295 -13.27 -2.87 -19.07
CA LYS A 295 -12.01 -2.18 -18.78
C LYS A 295 -11.56 -2.40 -17.34
N ALA A 296 -12.48 -2.31 -16.38
CA ALA A 296 -12.18 -2.60 -14.98
C ALA A 296 -11.86 -4.09 -14.77
N LYS A 297 -12.60 -5.00 -15.41
CA LYS A 297 -12.32 -6.44 -15.32
C LYS A 297 -10.95 -6.79 -15.90
N GLU A 298 -10.58 -6.22 -17.05
CA GLU A 298 -9.25 -6.42 -17.64
C GLU A 298 -8.15 -5.84 -16.74
N LEU A 299 -8.34 -4.66 -16.16
CA LEU A 299 -7.38 -4.08 -15.22
C LEU A 299 -7.17 -4.98 -14.00
N ILE A 300 -8.25 -5.51 -13.41
CA ILE A 300 -8.18 -6.46 -12.29
C ILE A 300 -7.41 -7.72 -12.72
N LEU A 301 -7.74 -8.32 -13.87
CA LEU A 301 -7.01 -9.49 -14.39
C LEU A 301 -5.53 -9.19 -14.65
N SER A 302 -5.19 -7.96 -15.05
CA SER A 302 -3.81 -7.58 -15.32
C SER A 302 -2.92 -7.55 -14.07
N LEU A 303 -3.51 -7.43 -12.87
CA LEU A 303 -2.79 -7.43 -11.59
C LEU A 303 -2.12 -8.78 -11.27
N ILE A 304 -2.60 -9.88 -11.86
CA ILE A 304 -2.03 -11.21 -11.66
C ILE A 304 -1.14 -11.66 -12.81
N TYR A 305 -0.91 -10.81 -13.81
CA TYR A 305 -0.02 -11.16 -14.90
C TYR A 305 1.39 -11.51 -14.40
N PRO A 306 2.00 -12.58 -14.94
CA PRO A 306 3.24 -13.08 -14.41
C PRO A 306 4.38 -12.10 -14.70
N SER A 307 5.29 -11.96 -13.73
CA SER A 307 6.60 -11.35 -14.00
C SER A 307 7.38 -12.20 -15.00
N SER A 308 8.44 -11.65 -15.59
CA SER A 308 9.25 -12.37 -16.57
C SER A 308 9.77 -13.72 -16.07
N MET A 309 10.18 -13.80 -14.80
CA MET A 309 10.66 -15.06 -14.21
C MET A 309 9.52 -16.05 -13.97
N VAL A 310 8.39 -15.58 -13.45
CA VAL A 310 7.21 -16.45 -13.25
C VAL A 310 6.71 -16.99 -14.60
N PHE A 311 6.69 -16.18 -15.65
CA PHE A 311 6.31 -16.59 -16.99
C PHE A 311 7.23 -17.71 -17.51
N LEU A 312 8.55 -17.56 -17.36
CA LEU A 312 9.52 -18.58 -17.79
C LEU A 312 9.38 -19.88 -17.00
N ILE A 313 9.18 -19.81 -15.68
CA ILE A 313 8.98 -20.99 -14.82
C ILE A 313 7.70 -21.73 -15.23
N LEU A 314 6.58 -21.01 -15.40
CA LEU A 314 5.31 -21.61 -15.81
C LEU A 314 5.38 -22.19 -17.23
N SER A 315 6.07 -21.52 -18.15
CA SER A 315 6.28 -22.02 -19.52
C SER A 315 7.17 -23.26 -19.52
N PHE A 316 8.22 -23.30 -18.70
CA PHE A 316 9.07 -24.47 -18.53
C PHE A 316 8.28 -25.65 -17.95
N PHE A 317 7.40 -25.40 -16.97
CA PHE A 317 6.49 -26.42 -16.46
C PHE A 317 5.59 -26.99 -17.57
N LEU A 318 4.94 -26.12 -18.38
CA LEU A 318 4.12 -26.57 -19.51
C LEU A 318 4.91 -27.33 -20.57
N PHE A 319 6.16 -26.91 -20.84
CA PHE A 319 7.05 -27.62 -21.75
C PHE A 319 7.33 -29.04 -21.27
N ASN A 320 7.65 -29.22 -19.99
CA ASN A 320 7.84 -30.55 -19.41
C ASN A 320 6.55 -31.38 -19.51
N VAL A 321 5.40 -30.82 -19.16
CA VAL A 321 4.11 -31.54 -19.28
C VAL A 321 3.84 -31.95 -20.73
N SER A 322 4.14 -31.11 -21.71
CA SER A 322 3.95 -31.43 -23.14
C SER A 322 4.83 -32.57 -23.65
N LEU A 323 5.92 -32.91 -22.95
CA LEU A 323 6.75 -34.08 -23.26
C LEU A 323 6.19 -35.39 -22.66
N PHE A 324 5.33 -35.30 -21.65
CA PHE A 324 4.69 -36.46 -21.02
C PHE A 324 3.41 -36.85 -21.78
N THR A 325 3.56 -37.77 -22.75
CA THR A 325 2.50 -38.25 -23.67
C THR A 325 1.27 -38.87 -23.02
N ASN A 326 1.30 -39.16 -21.72
CA ASN A 326 0.18 -39.77 -21.01
C ASN A 326 -0.89 -38.76 -20.54
N THR A 327 -0.76 -37.49 -20.93
CA THR A 327 -1.67 -36.41 -20.52
C THR A 327 -2.51 -35.96 -21.71
N SER A 328 -3.78 -35.63 -21.48
CA SER A 328 -4.70 -35.14 -22.52
C SER A 328 -4.19 -33.83 -23.11
N PHE A 329 -3.56 -32.99 -22.27
CA PHE A 329 -2.91 -31.76 -22.68
C PHE A 329 -1.77 -32.02 -23.67
N ALA A 330 -0.84 -32.94 -23.37
CA ALA A 330 0.29 -33.24 -24.27
C ALA A 330 -0.16 -33.79 -25.64
N ASN A 331 -1.27 -34.53 -25.67
CA ASN A 331 -1.85 -35.02 -26.92
C ASN A 331 -2.48 -33.90 -27.77
N ALA A 332 -2.97 -32.83 -27.14
CA ALA A 332 -3.63 -31.73 -27.83
C ALA A 332 -2.68 -30.57 -28.16
N ILE A 333 -1.78 -30.23 -27.24
CA ILE A 333 -0.85 -29.10 -27.35
C ILE A 333 0.56 -29.64 -27.59
N SER A 334 1.02 -29.49 -28.83
CA SER A 334 2.40 -29.85 -29.20
C SER A 334 3.43 -29.01 -28.44
N THR A 335 4.63 -29.56 -28.25
CA THR A 335 5.81 -28.83 -27.74
C THR A 335 6.07 -27.54 -28.53
N ASN A 336 5.82 -27.56 -29.84
CA ASN A 336 5.93 -26.40 -30.73
C ASN A 336 4.99 -25.25 -30.33
N ALA A 337 3.80 -25.53 -29.81
CA ALA A 337 2.88 -24.49 -29.35
C ALA A 337 3.41 -23.78 -28.09
N VAL A 338 4.02 -24.51 -27.16
CA VAL A 338 4.67 -23.92 -25.98
C VAL A 338 5.90 -23.10 -26.39
N LEU A 339 6.69 -23.58 -27.36
CA LEU A 339 7.81 -22.83 -27.93
C LEU A 339 7.33 -21.56 -28.66
N LEU A 340 6.20 -21.60 -29.36
CA LEU A 340 5.59 -20.44 -29.99
C LEU A 340 5.17 -19.38 -28.96
N LEU A 341 4.63 -19.80 -27.81
CA LEU A 341 4.33 -18.87 -26.71
C LEU A 341 5.58 -18.17 -26.18
N LEU A 342 6.68 -18.92 -25.96
CA LEU A 342 7.97 -18.35 -25.56
C LEU A 342 8.50 -17.39 -26.62
N PHE A 343 8.44 -17.78 -27.90
CA PHE A 343 8.85 -16.94 -29.02
C PHE A 343 8.04 -15.64 -29.09
N GLY A 344 6.71 -15.72 -28.98
CA GLY A 344 5.82 -14.56 -28.93
C GLY A 344 6.13 -13.63 -27.75
N TYR A 345 6.46 -14.19 -26.58
CA TYR A 345 6.87 -13.42 -25.42
C TYR A 345 8.19 -12.65 -25.65
N PHE A 346 9.23 -13.32 -26.13
CA PHE A 346 10.54 -12.68 -26.37
C PHE A 346 10.49 -11.66 -27.52
N THR A 347 9.82 -11.99 -28.61
CA THR A 347 9.60 -11.05 -29.73
C THR A 347 8.79 -9.84 -29.28
N GLY A 348 7.77 -10.03 -28.44
CA GLY A 348 7.04 -8.95 -27.79
C GLY A 348 7.94 -8.03 -26.96
N LYS A 349 8.86 -8.57 -26.15
CA LYS A 349 9.83 -7.76 -25.40
C LYS A 349 10.76 -6.96 -26.31
N LEU A 350 11.26 -7.57 -27.38
CA LEU A 350 12.10 -6.89 -28.35
C LEU A 350 11.32 -5.78 -29.08
N PHE A 351 10.06 -6.05 -29.46
CA PHE A 351 9.19 -5.06 -30.07
C PHE A 351 8.88 -3.90 -29.11
N ALA A 352 8.65 -4.19 -27.82
CA ALA A 352 8.49 -3.15 -26.80
C ALA A 352 9.72 -2.23 -26.72
N MET A 353 10.94 -2.78 -26.77
CA MET A 353 12.16 -1.98 -26.77
C MET A 353 12.31 -1.11 -28.03
N LEU A 354 11.93 -1.65 -29.19
CA LEU A 354 11.89 -0.88 -30.45
C LEU A 354 10.90 0.27 -30.35
N VAL A 355 9.68 -0.01 -29.88
CA VAL A 355 8.65 1.02 -29.65
C VAL A 355 9.19 2.05 -28.66
N ALA A 356 9.81 1.66 -27.55
CA ALA A 356 10.40 2.56 -26.56
C ALA A 356 11.56 3.43 -27.08
N ARG A 357 12.08 3.16 -28.29
CA ARG A 357 13.28 3.77 -28.87
C ARG A 357 14.48 3.62 -27.94
N CYS A 358 14.75 2.37 -27.59
CA CYS A 358 15.88 2.07 -26.73
C CYS A 358 17.22 2.36 -27.42
N SER A 359 18.18 2.90 -26.67
CA SER A 359 19.56 3.06 -27.15
C SER A 359 20.30 1.72 -27.13
N PHE A 360 21.42 1.61 -27.84
CA PHE A 360 22.23 0.39 -27.83
C PHE A 360 22.69 -0.01 -26.41
N LYS A 361 23.03 0.98 -25.56
CA LYS A 361 23.36 0.76 -24.14
C LYS A 361 22.18 0.12 -23.39
N GLU A 362 20.96 0.55 -23.66
CA GLU A 362 19.74 -0.01 -23.04
C GLU A 362 19.43 -1.43 -23.54
N TYR A 363 19.71 -1.77 -24.80
CA TYR A 363 19.67 -3.16 -25.28
C TYR A 363 20.69 -4.04 -24.56
N LYS A 364 21.91 -3.55 -24.33
CA LYS A 364 22.90 -4.27 -23.53
C LYS A 364 22.41 -4.48 -22.09
N ASN A 365 21.82 -3.45 -21.49
CA ASN A 365 21.26 -3.53 -20.13
C ASN A 365 20.08 -4.50 -20.03
N SER A 366 19.28 -4.69 -21.09
CA SER A 366 18.19 -5.67 -21.08
C SER A 366 18.71 -7.10 -21.06
N VAL A 367 19.82 -7.37 -21.75
CA VAL A 367 20.52 -8.66 -21.69
C VAL A 367 21.05 -8.91 -20.28
N PHE A 368 21.74 -7.94 -19.67
CA PHE A 368 22.18 -8.07 -18.27
C PHE A 368 21.00 -8.28 -17.33
N LEU A 369 19.90 -7.55 -17.51
CA LEU A 369 18.69 -7.74 -16.74
C LEU A 369 18.15 -9.17 -16.85
N ALA A 370 18.20 -9.79 -18.03
CA ALA A 370 17.80 -11.19 -18.19
C ALA A 370 18.70 -12.15 -17.39
N PHE A 371 20.02 -11.91 -17.34
CA PHE A 371 20.96 -12.70 -16.55
C PHE A 371 20.77 -12.51 -15.03
N PHE A 372 20.53 -11.29 -14.56
CA PHE A 372 20.33 -10.99 -13.13
C PHE A 372 18.92 -11.28 -12.63
N ALA A 373 17.94 -11.42 -13.54
CA ALA A 373 16.55 -11.60 -13.15
C ALA A 373 16.26 -12.82 -12.25
N PRO A 374 16.93 -13.99 -12.37
CA PRO A 374 16.72 -15.11 -11.43
C PRO A 374 17.20 -14.75 -10.02
N LEU A 375 18.32 -14.04 -9.91
CA LEU A 375 18.88 -13.59 -8.63
C LEU A 375 17.96 -12.54 -7.98
N ILE A 376 17.54 -11.53 -8.74
CA ILE A 376 16.60 -10.50 -8.27
C ILE A 376 15.29 -11.14 -7.80
N PHE A 377 14.73 -12.08 -8.58
CA PHE A 377 13.50 -12.78 -8.22
C PHE A 377 13.65 -13.61 -6.94
N SER A 378 14.77 -14.32 -6.78
CA SER A 378 15.07 -15.11 -5.57
C SER A 378 15.20 -14.22 -4.33
N LEU A 379 15.95 -13.11 -4.44
CA LEU A 379 16.08 -12.12 -3.36
C LEU A 379 14.74 -11.49 -3.01
N SER A 380 13.91 -11.20 -4.02
CA SER A 380 12.58 -10.64 -3.86
C SER A 380 11.66 -11.58 -3.07
N LEU A 381 11.71 -12.89 -3.32
CA LEU A 381 10.99 -13.89 -2.52
C LEU A 381 11.50 -13.91 -1.07
N LEU A 382 12.82 -13.88 -0.85
CA LEU A 382 13.41 -13.86 0.49
C LEU A 382 13.02 -12.62 1.29
N GLN A 383 13.03 -11.45 0.66
CA GLN A 383 12.57 -10.21 1.30
C GLN A 383 11.09 -10.28 1.65
N GLY A 384 10.28 -10.90 0.78
CA GLY A 384 8.88 -11.16 1.09
C GLY A 384 8.68 -12.05 2.30
N ILE A 385 9.50 -13.10 2.45
CA ILE A 385 9.50 -13.94 3.64
C ILE A 385 9.90 -13.12 4.86
N LYS A 386 10.98 -12.33 4.79
CA LYS A 386 11.44 -11.48 5.91
C LYS A 386 10.34 -10.53 6.37
N ILE A 387 9.75 -9.78 5.44
CA ILE A 387 8.69 -8.81 5.72
C ILE A 387 7.47 -9.53 6.29
N ASN A 388 6.97 -10.58 5.64
CA ASN A 388 5.79 -11.30 6.11
C ASN A 388 6.04 -12.09 7.41
N MET A 389 7.28 -12.51 7.71
CA MET A 389 7.64 -13.11 9.00
C MET A 389 7.70 -12.06 10.11
N SER A 390 8.20 -10.86 9.83
CA SER A 390 8.08 -9.73 10.77
C SER A 390 6.64 -9.24 10.96
N PHE A 391 5.74 -9.57 10.02
CA PHE A 391 4.29 -9.36 10.12
C PHE A 391 3.51 -10.59 10.65
N LYS A 392 4.17 -11.71 10.98
CA LYS A 392 3.46 -12.88 11.52
C LYS A 392 3.12 -12.68 13.00
N PHE A 393 1.81 -12.67 13.25
CA PHE A 393 1.08 -12.55 14.51
C PHE A 393 0.86 -11.14 15.07
N THR A 394 0.35 -10.24 14.23
CA THR A 394 -0.84 -9.47 14.65
C THR A 394 -2.03 -9.99 13.87
N LEU A 395 -2.93 -10.72 14.54
CA LEU A 395 -4.28 -10.93 14.02
C LEU A 395 -4.83 -9.56 13.60
N PRO A 396 -5.48 -9.43 12.43
CA PRO A 396 -6.11 -8.18 12.05
C PRO A 396 -7.05 -7.79 13.19
N LYS A 397 -6.74 -6.70 13.90
CA LYS A 397 -7.71 -6.01 14.74
C LYS A 397 -8.78 -5.55 13.75
N LYS A 398 -9.82 -6.37 13.57
CA LYS A 398 -11.07 -5.89 12.98
C LYS A 398 -11.41 -4.63 13.77
N PHE A 399 -11.42 -3.49 13.10
CA PHE A 399 -12.24 -2.37 13.52
C PHE A 399 -13.69 -2.88 13.53
N LEU A 400 -14.11 -3.44 14.66
CA LEU A 400 -15.51 -3.56 14.97
C LEU A 400 -15.93 -2.18 15.49
N ILE A 401 -16.27 -1.29 14.57
CA ILE A 401 -17.33 -0.34 14.86
C ILE A 401 -18.62 -1.19 14.82
N ASN A 402 -18.89 -1.93 15.90
CA ASN A 402 -20.20 -2.53 16.10
C ASN A 402 -21.00 -1.59 17.00
N LYS A 403 -22.01 -0.99 16.37
CA LYS A 403 -23.19 -0.47 17.06
C LYS A 403 -23.91 -1.64 17.73
N ASP A 404 -24.47 -1.37 18.91
CA ASP A 404 -25.34 -2.20 19.75
C ASP A 404 -24.64 -3.23 20.66
N PHE A 405 -24.33 -2.79 21.89
CA PHE A 405 -23.75 -3.59 22.97
C PHE A 405 -24.83 -4.00 23.98
N HIS A 406 -25.17 -5.30 23.99
CA HIS A 406 -25.85 -5.91 25.15
C HIS A 406 -25.11 -7.16 25.67
N LYS A 407 -24.30 -7.82 24.84
CA LYS A 407 -23.58 -9.05 25.21
C LYS A 407 -22.39 -9.33 24.29
N GLN A 408 -21.20 -9.54 24.86
CA GLN A 408 -19.98 -9.92 24.12
C GLN A 408 -19.34 -11.15 24.78
N ILE A 409 -18.92 -12.15 24.00
CA ILE A 409 -18.19 -13.33 24.49
C ILE A 409 -16.75 -13.24 23.98
N ILE A 410 -15.79 -13.34 24.91
CA ILE A 410 -14.35 -13.27 24.66
C ILE A 410 -13.71 -14.58 25.08
N GLU A 411 -12.87 -15.14 24.21
CA GLU A 411 -12.07 -16.31 24.53
C GLU A 411 -10.76 -15.86 25.21
N THR A 412 -10.45 -16.47 26.35
CA THR A 412 -9.22 -16.19 27.11
C THR A 412 -8.73 -17.45 27.81
N THR A 413 -7.66 -17.36 28.58
CA THR A 413 -7.09 -18.49 29.32
C THR A 413 -7.06 -18.22 30.82
N VAL A 414 -7.27 -19.28 31.59
CA VAL A 414 -6.95 -19.33 33.01
C VAL A 414 -5.78 -20.26 33.22
N SER A 415 -4.97 -19.98 34.24
CA SER A 415 -3.86 -20.84 34.62
C SER A 415 -3.90 -21.17 36.10
N ASP A 416 -3.69 -22.45 36.41
CA ASP A 416 -3.48 -22.96 37.78
C ASP A 416 -1.99 -22.92 38.19
N GLY A 417 -1.13 -22.31 37.36
CA GLY A 417 0.33 -22.26 37.53
C GLY A 417 1.08 -23.42 36.88
N LYS A 418 0.41 -24.49 36.43
CA LYS A 418 1.03 -25.63 35.73
C LYS A 418 0.53 -25.79 34.30
N LYS A 419 -0.76 -25.53 34.08
CA LYS A 419 -1.43 -25.64 32.78
C LYS A 419 -2.14 -24.34 32.45
N GLU A 420 -2.34 -24.11 31.16
CA GLU A 420 -3.19 -23.06 30.64
C GLU A 420 -4.42 -23.72 30.05
N LEU A 421 -5.59 -23.31 30.54
CA LEU A 421 -6.86 -23.90 30.18
C LEU A 421 -7.72 -22.82 29.51
N PRO A 422 -8.29 -23.09 28.32
CA PRO A 422 -9.14 -22.14 27.64
C PRO A 422 -10.45 -21.93 28.41
N CYS A 423 -10.92 -20.69 28.44
CA CYS A 423 -12.14 -20.28 29.11
C CYS A 423 -12.79 -19.12 28.34
N GLN A 424 -14.03 -18.79 28.71
CA GLN A 424 -14.78 -17.71 28.07
C GLN A 424 -15.21 -16.67 29.10
N LEU A 425 -15.15 -15.39 28.71
CA LEU A 425 -15.70 -14.26 29.44
C LEU A 425 -16.88 -13.69 28.66
N GLU A 426 -18.06 -13.72 29.24
CA GLU A 426 -19.24 -13.05 28.71
C GLU A 426 -19.42 -11.70 29.42
N ILE A 427 -19.19 -10.62 28.69
CA ILE A 427 -19.45 -9.24 29.13
C ILE A 427 -20.91 -8.92 28.84
N ARG A 428 -21.64 -8.45 29.86
CA ARG A 428 -22.99 -7.90 29.75
C ARG A 428 -22.95 -6.45 30.20
N GLN A 429 -23.18 -5.54 29.27
CA GLN A 429 -23.20 -4.10 29.53
C GLN A 429 -24.57 -3.54 29.16
N ASN A 430 -25.11 -2.75 30.08
CA ASN A 430 -26.27 -1.90 29.89
C ASN A 430 -25.88 -0.46 30.27
N ASP A 431 -26.70 0.52 29.90
CA ASP A 431 -26.42 1.96 30.14
C ASP A 431 -26.09 2.33 31.59
N THR A 432 -26.49 1.50 32.57
CA THR A 432 -26.31 1.76 34.00
C THR A 432 -25.32 0.82 34.70
N HIS A 433 -25.00 -0.33 34.12
CA HIS A 433 -24.15 -1.33 34.78
C HIS A 433 -23.49 -2.32 33.81
N SER A 434 -22.32 -2.78 34.23
CA SER A 434 -21.51 -3.83 33.64
C SER A 434 -21.50 -5.07 34.53
N GLN A 435 -21.62 -6.26 33.94
CA GLN A 435 -21.51 -7.54 34.62
C GLN A 435 -20.64 -8.50 33.78
N LEU A 436 -19.80 -9.29 34.45
CA LEU A 436 -18.94 -10.28 33.82
C LEU A 436 -19.37 -11.70 34.22
N LEU A 437 -19.51 -12.60 33.24
CA LEU A 437 -19.71 -14.03 33.45
C LEU A 437 -18.46 -14.78 32.99
N PHE A 438 -17.79 -15.47 33.91
CA PHE A 438 -16.75 -16.43 33.58
C PHE A 438 -17.35 -17.80 33.30
N ILE A 439 -16.94 -18.45 32.22
CA ILE A 439 -17.43 -19.75 31.78
C ILE A 439 -16.24 -20.69 31.56
N PHE A 440 -16.24 -21.82 32.25
CA PHE A 440 -15.20 -22.84 32.14
C PHE A 440 -15.79 -24.24 32.28
N ASN A 441 -15.58 -25.09 31.26
CA ASN A 441 -16.10 -26.47 31.21
C ASN A 441 -17.58 -26.58 31.60
N GLY A 442 -18.42 -25.68 31.09
CA GLY A 442 -19.86 -25.63 31.36
C GLY A 442 -20.28 -25.02 32.71
N LYS A 443 -19.34 -24.78 33.63
CA LYS A 443 -19.60 -24.05 34.90
C LYS A 443 -19.50 -22.55 34.69
N LYS A 444 -20.38 -21.80 35.36
CA LYS A 444 -20.47 -20.34 35.23
C LYS A 444 -20.24 -19.66 36.59
N LEU A 445 -19.45 -18.60 36.59
CA LEU A 445 -19.16 -17.77 37.76
C LEU A 445 -19.44 -16.31 37.40
N SER A 446 -20.32 -15.64 38.14
CA SER A 446 -20.78 -14.28 37.84
C SER A 446 -20.17 -13.23 38.79
N SER A 447 -19.89 -12.06 38.25
CA SER A 447 -19.63 -10.85 39.05
C SER A 447 -20.94 -10.25 39.55
N SER A 448 -20.84 -9.39 40.54
CA SER A 448 -21.88 -8.42 40.89
C SER A 448 -22.02 -7.38 39.77
N LYS A 449 -23.09 -6.58 39.82
CA LYS A 449 -23.30 -5.48 38.86
C LYS A 449 -22.44 -4.29 39.29
N HIS A 450 -21.59 -3.81 38.39
CA HIS A 450 -20.67 -2.70 38.64
C HIS A 450 -20.94 -1.54 37.69
N PRO A 451 -20.62 -0.29 38.07
CA PRO A 451 -20.79 0.86 37.17
C PRO A 451 -19.84 0.80 35.96
N ARG A 452 -18.70 0.14 36.10
CA ARG A 452 -17.70 -0.05 35.05
C ARG A 452 -17.22 -1.49 34.98
N ILE A 453 -16.72 -1.89 33.83
CA ILE A 453 -16.33 -3.28 33.55
C ILE A 453 -14.99 -3.68 34.21
N ASP A 454 -14.12 -2.73 34.52
CA ASP A 454 -12.86 -2.96 35.25
C ASP A 454 -13.10 -3.57 36.63
N TYR A 455 -14.06 -3.02 37.40
CA TYR A 455 -14.45 -3.57 38.69
C TYR A 455 -15.04 -4.99 38.60
N ALA A 456 -15.80 -5.28 37.54
CA ALA A 456 -16.36 -6.61 37.32
C ALA A 456 -15.27 -7.65 37.00
N ILE A 457 -14.21 -7.26 36.28
CA ILE A 457 -13.04 -8.12 36.03
C ILE A 457 -12.21 -8.34 37.30
N GLU A 458 -12.04 -7.32 38.13
CA GLU A 458 -11.34 -7.45 39.41
C GLU A 458 -12.04 -8.44 40.34
N GLU A 459 -13.37 -8.33 40.50
CA GLU A 459 -14.15 -9.26 41.33
C GLU A 459 -14.05 -10.72 40.83
N ILE A 460 -14.17 -10.94 39.52
CA ILE A 460 -14.01 -12.30 38.95
C ILE A 460 -12.60 -12.82 39.15
N THR A 461 -11.59 -11.95 39.00
CA THR A 461 -10.20 -12.34 39.24
C THR A 461 -9.99 -12.76 40.69
N GLU A 462 -10.58 -12.06 41.66
CA GLU A 462 -10.53 -12.43 43.08
C GLU A 462 -11.22 -13.77 43.36
N LYS A 463 -12.44 -13.97 42.82
CA LYS A 463 -13.16 -15.23 42.94
C LYS A 463 -12.40 -16.40 42.29
N LEU A 464 -11.71 -16.19 41.18
CA LEU A 464 -10.89 -17.24 40.56
C LEU A 464 -9.64 -17.57 41.39
N ARG A 465 -9.04 -16.57 42.03
CA ARG A 465 -7.87 -16.77 42.90
C ARG A 465 -8.19 -17.59 44.15
N THR A 466 -9.36 -17.42 44.76
CA THR A 466 -9.77 -18.28 45.89
C THR A 466 -9.88 -19.75 45.49
N HIS A 467 -10.09 -20.03 44.20
CA HIS A 467 -10.08 -21.37 43.61
C HIS A 467 -8.73 -21.78 42.99
N GLY A 468 -7.67 -21.00 43.19
CA GLY A 468 -6.32 -21.32 42.70
C GLY A 468 -6.07 -21.02 41.23
N PHE A 469 -6.95 -20.27 40.56
CA PHE A 469 -6.80 -19.90 39.14
C PHE A 469 -6.40 -18.43 38.97
N ASN A 470 -5.53 -18.18 37.98
CA ASN A 470 -5.14 -16.86 37.52
C ASN A 470 -5.72 -16.60 36.13
N LEU A 471 -6.55 -15.56 36.01
CA LEU A 471 -7.12 -15.13 34.74
C LEU A 471 -6.08 -14.34 33.91
N LYS A 472 -5.75 -14.83 32.72
CA LYS A 472 -4.71 -14.26 31.84
C LYS A 472 -5.23 -13.18 30.91
N VAL A 473 -5.57 -12.02 31.47
CA VAL A 473 -6.02 -10.84 30.72
C VAL A 473 -5.12 -9.63 30.97
N CYS A 474 -5.12 -8.64 30.07
CA CYS A 474 -4.36 -7.39 30.19
C CYS A 474 -4.61 -6.70 31.54
N MET A 475 -5.84 -6.72 32.05
CA MET A 475 -6.17 -6.19 33.38
C MET A 475 -5.41 -6.85 34.52
N ASN A 476 -4.78 -8.01 34.32
CA ASN A 476 -3.95 -8.70 35.29
C ASN A 476 -2.45 -8.69 34.94
N CYS A 477 -2.08 -8.04 33.82
CA CYS A 477 -0.70 -7.90 33.38
C CYS A 477 0.09 -6.91 34.24
N GLY A 478 1.36 -7.23 34.47
CA GLY A 478 2.28 -6.40 35.26
C GLY A 478 2.66 -5.06 34.65
N TYR A 479 2.51 -4.99 33.34
CA TYR A 479 2.88 -3.85 32.52
C TYR A 479 1.64 -3.12 31.99
N PHE A 480 0.44 -3.48 32.44
CA PHE A 480 -0.79 -2.82 32.02
C PHE A 480 -1.22 -1.76 33.03
N LYS A 481 -1.48 -0.55 32.53
CA LYS A 481 -1.89 0.60 33.33
C LYS A 481 -3.23 1.14 32.84
N LEU A 482 -4.24 1.09 33.71
CA LEU A 482 -5.52 1.74 33.48
C LEU A 482 -5.41 3.20 33.95
N ASN A 483 -5.69 4.17 33.07
CA ASN A 483 -5.68 5.59 33.43
C ASN A 483 -7.09 6.02 33.82
N GLU A 484 -7.28 6.48 35.06
CA GLU A 484 -8.59 6.85 35.62
C GLU A 484 -9.30 7.96 34.83
N SER A 485 -8.55 8.91 34.26
CA SER A 485 -9.12 10.01 33.46
C SER A 485 -9.72 9.53 32.12
N ILE A 486 -9.24 8.39 31.62
CA ILE A 486 -9.69 7.76 30.36
C ILE A 486 -10.71 6.66 30.67
N ALA A 487 -10.50 5.91 31.73
CA ALA A 487 -11.42 4.89 32.21
C ALA A 487 -12.79 5.49 32.57
N SER A 488 -12.83 6.72 33.11
CA SER A 488 -14.10 7.43 33.35
C SER A 488 -14.82 7.84 32.07
N LYS A 489 -14.10 8.13 30.98
CA LYS A 489 -14.67 8.53 29.67
C LYS A 489 -15.06 7.35 28.78
N LEU A 490 -14.37 6.22 28.91
CA LEU A 490 -14.52 5.03 28.05
C LEU A 490 -15.08 3.81 28.81
N GLY A 491 -15.84 4.01 29.89
CA GLY A 491 -16.49 2.93 30.63
C GLY A 491 -15.54 1.91 31.30
N GLY A 492 -14.25 2.22 31.42
CA GLY A 492 -13.21 1.36 31.98
C GLY A 492 -12.65 0.30 31.02
N GLU A 493 -12.96 0.37 29.72
CA GLU A 493 -12.71 -0.73 28.78
C GLU A 493 -11.26 -0.87 28.30
N GLN A 494 -10.50 0.23 28.31
CA GLN A 494 -9.18 0.32 27.69
C GLN A 494 -8.14 0.94 28.63
N GLY A 495 -6.91 0.46 28.52
CA GLY A 495 -5.74 0.99 29.21
C GLY A 495 -4.46 0.80 28.40
N TYR A 496 -3.33 1.13 29.00
CA TYR A 496 -2.02 1.20 28.36
C TYR A 496 -1.19 -0.07 28.59
N CYS A 497 -0.60 -0.63 27.53
CA CYS A 497 0.40 -1.68 27.61
C CYS A 497 1.82 -1.08 27.61
N LEU A 498 2.52 -1.18 28.73
CA LEU A 498 3.90 -0.71 28.89
C LEU A 498 4.94 -1.77 28.50
N PHE A 499 4.55 -3.02 28.32
CA PHE A 499 5.49 -4.10 27.95
C PHE A 499 5.97 -3.93 26.52
N ASP A 500 5.04 -3.67 25.60
CA ASP A 500 5.36 -3.37 24.21
C ASP A 500 6.25 -2.12 24.08
N ASN A 501 6.03 -1.12 24.93
CA ASN A 501 6.85 0.09 24.99
C ASN A 501 8.29 -0.21 25.41
N ILE A 502 8.48 -0.98 26.49
CA ILE A 502 9.81 -1.33 27.00
C ILE A 502 10.56 -2.21 25.99
N ASN A 503 9.89 -3.22 25.41
CA ASN A 503 10.53 -4.15 24.49
C ASN A 503 10.88 -3.51 23.13
N LYS A 504 10.13 -2.47 22.71
CA LYS A 504 10.37 -1.73 21.46
C LYS A 504 11.18 -0.45 21.65
N GLY A 505 11.57 -0.09 22.88
CA GLY A 505 12.23 1.19 23.19
C GLY A 505 11.38 2.43 22.86
N SER A 506 10.05 2.29 22.86
CA SER A 506 9.09 3.31 22.45
C SER A 506 8.57 4.13 23.64
N LYS A 507 8.37 5.44 23.45
CA LYS A 507 7.68 6.33 24.41
C LYS A 507 6.18 6.49 24.14
N ALA A 508 5.65 5.87 23.07
CA ALA A 508 4.26 6.00 22.66
C ALA A 508 3.30 5.20 23.55
N TRP A 509 2.06 5.64 23.71
CA TRP A 509 1.08 4.94 24.55
C TRP A 509 0.27 3.90 23.74
N GLU A 510 0.58 2.60 23.85
CA GLU A 510 -0.20 1.54 23.17
C GLU A 510 -1.47 1.17 23.96
N TYR A 511 -2.66 1.41 23.39
CA TYR A 511 -3.95 1.05 24.00
C TYR A 511 -4.33 -0.42 23.77
N SER A 512 -4.79 -1.09 24.83
CA SER A 512 -5.31 -2.45 24.81
C SER A 512 -6.59 -2.55 25.65
N TYR A 513 -7.51 -3.44 25.25
CA TYR A 513 -8.70 -3.74 26.06
C TYR A 513 -8.30 -4.49 27.31
N ILE A 514 -8.97 -4.21 28.42
CA ILE A 514 -8.67 -4.81 29.73
C ILE A 514 -8.82 -6.35 29.72
N TRP A 515 -9.68 -6.90 28.85
CA TRP A 515 -9.96 -8.33 28.73
C TRP A 515 -9.15 -9.05 27.63
N ASN A 516 -8.25 -8.35 26.91
CA ASN A 516 -7.40 -9.00 25.93
C ASN A 516 -6.50 -10.05 26.61
N SER A 517 -6.35 -11.23 26.01
CA SER A 517 -5.50 -12.28 26.57
C SER A 517 -4.04 -11.80 26.63
N CYS A 518 -3.37 -12.03 27.76
CA CYS A 518 -2.00 -11.57 27.99
C CYS A 518 -1.16 -12.65 28.68
N LEU A 519 0.06 -12.86 28.19
CA LEU A 519 1.00 -13.86 28.72
C LEU A 519 1.88 -13.30 29.86
N ASN A 520 2.00 -11.98 29.98
CA ASN A 520 2.87 -11.29 30.94
C ASN A 520 2.16 -11.01 32.28
N ILE A 521 1.57 -12.05 32.87
CA ILE A 521 0.87 -11.96 34.15
C ILE A 521 1.88 -12.10 35.29
N ILE A 522 1.88 -11.14 36.20
CA ILE A 522 2.73 -11.17 37.40
C ILE A 522 1.86 -11.19 38.66
N SER A 523 2.47 -11.52 39.80
CA SER A 523 1.74 -11.50 41.08
C SER A 523 1.18 -10.11 41.38
N VAL A 524 0.02 -10.04 42.05
CA VAL A 524 -0.63 -8.77 42.44
C VAL A 524 0.32 -7.89 43.27
N LYS A 525 1.09 -8.51 44.16
CA LYS A 525 2.06 -7.80 45.01
C LYS A 525 3.13 -7.12 44.17
N THR A 526 3.68 -7.83 43.18
CA THR A 526 4.66 -7.29 42.23
C THR A 526 4.04 -6.21 41.34
N ARG A 527 2.80 -6.42 40.89
CA ARG A 527 2.08 -5.46 40.06
C ARG A 527 1.79 -4.15 40.79
N LYS A 528 1.29 -4.21 42.02
CA LYS A 528 1.05 -3.01 42.85
C LYS A 528 2.36 -2.23 43.06
N HIS A 529 3.47 -2.93 43.29
CA HIS A 529 4.78 -2.31 43.44
C HIS A 529 5.26 -1.63 42.15
N ILE A 530 5.12 -2.28 40.99
CA ILE A 530 5.47 -1.70 39.68
C ILE A 530 4.58 -0.49 39.35
N GLN A 531 3.27 -0.58 39.60
CA GLN A 531 2.35 0.53 39.37
C GLN A 531 2.64 1.74 40.27
N GLN A 532 2.99 1.52 41.54
CA GLN A 532 3.46 2.59 42.43
C GLN A 532 4.71 3.28 41.89
N LYS A 533 5.73 2.51 41.49
CA LYS A 533 6.97 3.03 40.89
C LYS A 533 6.71 3.82 39.60
N LEU A 534 5.78 3.36 38.76
CA LEU A 534 5.42 4.06 37.51
C LEU A 534 4.68 5.37 37.77
N ASN A 535 3.80 5.42 38.77
CA ASN A 535 3.11 6.66 39.14
C ASN A 535 4.08 7.71 39.73
N GLU A 536 5.13 7.28 40.45
CA GLU A 536 6.21 8.16 40.92
C GLU A 536 7.08 8.74 39.79
N ILE A 537 7.15 8.07 38.63
CA ILE A 537 7.90 8.53 37.46
C ILE A 537 7.10 9.58 36.66
N GLU A 538 5.78 9.39 36.53
CA GLU A 538 4.91 10.34 35.83
C GLU A 538 4.74 11.68 36.55
N THR A 539 4.69 11.70 37.88
CA THR A 539 4.61 12.95 38.66
C THR A 539 5.88 13.81 38.61
N LYS A 540 6.98 13.28 38.07
CA LYS A 540 8.23 14.02 37.82
C LYS A 540 8.38 14.52 36.37
N GLN A 541 7.48 14.12 35.46
CA GLN A 541 7.48 14.52 34.05
C GLN A 541 6.34 15.45 33.66
N LEU A 542 5.45 15.75 34.61
CA LEU A 542 4.49 16.87 34.61
C LEU A 542 5.06 18.00 35.45
#